data_AF-A0A9E4G094-F1
#
_entry.id   AF-A0A9E4G094-F1
#
_cell.length_a   1.000
_cell.length_b   1.000
_cell.length_c   1.000
_cell.angle_alpha   90.00
_cell.angle_beta   90.00
_cell.angle_gamma   90.00
#
_symmetry.space_group_name_H-M   'P 1'
#
loop_
_entity.id
_entity.type
_entity.pdbx_description
1 polymer ?
#
loop_
_entity_poly.entity_id
_entity_poly.type
_entity_poly.pdbx_seq_one_letter_code
_entity_poly.pdbx_strand_id
1 'polypeptide(L)' 'AAESRIGAAVALIGSSWWMDSALFGEKGLPTVVLGPAGTGAHAREEWVDLASVEQCRAIYTDLIAEFCR' A
#
# COMPACT_ATOMS: atom_id res chain seq x y z
N ALA A 1 -10.75 5.54 -1.93
CA ALA A 1 -10.37 4.54 -0.89
C ALA A 1 -9.48 5.05 0.28
N ALA A 2 -8.17 5.28 0.11
CA ALA A 2 -7.21 5.38 1.24
C ALA A 2 -7.48 6.53 2.24
N GLU A 3 -7.57 7.78 1.77
CA GLU A 3 -7.84 8.94 2.64
C GLU A 3 -9.16 8.79 3.41
N SER A 4 -10.19 8.22 2.77
CA SER A 4 -11.47 7.95 3.41
C SER A 4 -11.38 6.95 4.56
N ARG A 5 -10.47 5.97 4.48
CA ARG A 5 -10.27 4.94 5.52
C ARG A 5 -9.26 5.35 6.58
N ILE A 6 -8.36 6.27 6.25
CA ILE A 6 -7.35 6.81 7.17
C ILE A 6 -7.90 8.02 7.94
N GLY A 7 -8.84 8.75 7.36
CA GLY A 7 -9.38 9.98 7.96
C GLY A 7 -8.41 11.16 7.91
N ALA A 8 -7.36 11.06 7.09
CA ALA A 8 -6.36 12.10 6.89
C ALA A 8 -5.86 12.07 5.44
N ALA A 9 -5.26 13.18 5.00
CA ALA A 9 -4.64 13.30 3.69
C ALA A 9 -3.47 12.30 3.57
N VAL A 10 -3.36 11.66 2.41
CA VAL A 10 -2.31 10.69 2.11
C VAL A 10 -1.39 11.25 1.04
N ALA A 11 -0.12 11.43 1.38
CA ALA A 11 0.87 11.91 0.42
C ALA A 11 1.27 10.80 -0.56
N LEU A 12 1.29 11.13 -1.85
CA LEU A 12 1.96 10.30 -2.85
C LEU A 12 3.47 10.58 -2.77
N ILE A 13 4.24 9.57 -2.37
CA ILE A 13 5.69 9.68 -2.19
C ILE A 13 6.41 8.64 -3.06
N GLY A 14 7.63 8.98 -3.46
CA GLY A 14 8.59 8.01 -3.99
C GLY A 14 9.42 7.39 -2.87
N SER A 15 10.09 6.28 -3.15
CA SER A 15 11.07 5.71 -2.24
C SER A 15 12.30 5.15 -2.96
N SER A 16 13.40 5.00 -2.22
CA SER A 16 14.69 4.52 -2.71
C SER A 16 14.81 2.99 -2.75
N TRP A 17 13.90 2.26 -2.11
CA TRP A 17 13.89 0.79 -2.20
C TRP A 17 13.23 0.33 -3.50
N TRP A 18 13.74 -0.77 -4.04
CA TRP A 18 13.26 -1.34 -5.29
C TRP A 18 12.02 -2.21 -5.06
N MET A 19 11.05 -2.12 -5.98
CA MET A 19 9.80 -2.88 -5.97
C MET A 19 9.42 -3.23 -7.41
N ASP A 20 8.71 -4.35 -7.59
CA ASP A 20 8.23 -4.83 -8.90
C ASP A 20 7.32 -3.81 -9.62
N SER A 21 6.78 -2.81 -8.90
CA SER A 21 6.05 -1.68 -9.48
C SER A 21 6.84 -0.95 -10.57
N ALA A 22 8.17 -0.91 -10.49
CA ALA A 22 9.01 -0.35 -11.54
C ALA A 22 8.86 -1.10 -12.88
N LEU A 23 8.77 -2.45 -12.83
CA LEU A 23 8.61 -3.28 -14.01
C LEU A 23 7.25 -3.07 -14.68
N PHE A 24 6.19 -2.97 -13.88
CA PHE A 24 4.84 -2.71 -14.37
C PHE A 24 4.71 -1.29 -14.94
N GLY A 25 5.30 -0.30 -14.26
CA GLY A 25 5.36 1.08 -14.73
C GLY A 25 6.06 1.22 -16.08
N GLU A 26 7.15 0.47 -16.31
CA GLU A 26 7.84 0.43 -17.62
C GLU A 26 6.90 -0.06 -18.75
N LYS A 27 5.93 -0.92 -18.43
CA LYS A 27 4.92 -1.41 -19.38
C LYS A 27 3.68 -0.53 -19.47
N GLY A 28 3.66 0.63 -18.80
CA GLY A 28 2.55 1.58 -18.81
C GLY A 28 1.36 1.15 -17.95
N LEU A 29 1.53 0.17 -17.06
CA LEU A 29 0.50 -0.24 -16.11
C LEU A 29 0.51 0.70 -14.90
N PRO A 30 -0.62 1.32 -14.52
CA PRO A 30 -0.70 2.13 -13.32
C PRO A 30 -0.43 1.28 -12.07
N THR A 31 0.51 1.73 -11.23
CA THR A 31 0.84 1.04 -9.98
C THR A 31 0.84 1.99 -8.80
N VAL A 32 0.37 1.50 -7.66
CA VAL A 32 0.54 2.11 -6.35
C VAL A 32 1.10 1.05 -5.41
N VAL A 33 2.00 1.44 -4.51
CA VAL A 33 2.47 0.58 -3.43
C VAL A 33 1.95 1.15 -2.11
N LEU A 34 1.16 0.34 -1.41
CA LEU A 34 0.57 0.64 -0.12
C LEU A 34 0.61 -0.63 0.72
N GLY A 35 0.81 -0.51 2.03
CA GLY A 35 0.94 -1.65 2.92
C GLY A 35 0.78 -1.27 4.39
N PRO A 36 0.65 -2.27 5.28
CA PRO A 36 0.48 -2.05 6.70
C PRO A 36 1.74 -1.47 7.35
N ALA A 37 1.57 -0.90 8.54
CA ALA A 37 2.68 -0.49 9.36
C ALA A 37 3.40 -1.73 9.91
N GLY A 38 4.72 -1.64 9.99
CA GLY A 38 5.58 -2.71 10.46
C GLY A 38 7.04 -2.27 10.38
N THR A 39 7.95 -3.13 10.84
CA THR A 39 9.38 -2.86 10.75
C THR A 39 10.16 -4.16 10.67
N GLY A 40 11.47 -4.02 10.48
CA GLY A 40 12.39 -5.15 10.52
C GLY A 40 12.21 -6.11 9.36
N ALA A 41 11.67 -5.67 8.21
CA ALA A 41 11.61 -6.51 7.00
C ALA A 41 13.01 -7.09 6.71
N HIS A 42 13.10 -8.42 6.64
CA HIS A 42 14.36 -9.18 6.50
C HIS A 42 15.29 -9.18 7.74
N ALA A 43 14.77 -8.86 8.93
CA ALA A 43 15.51 -8.88 10.18
C ALA A 43 14.84 -9.78 11.22
N ARG A 44 15.54 -10.08 12.32
CA ARG A 44 14.99 -10.89 13.43
C ARG A 44 13.77 -10.22 14.11
N GLU A 45 13.68 -8.90 14.03
CA GLU A 45 12.62 -8.07 14.61
C GLU A 45 11.47 -7.85 13.61
N GLU A 46 11.28 -8.74 12.64
CA GLU A 46 10.22 -8.58 11.63
C GLU A 46 8.83 -8.71 12.28
N TRP A 47 8.02 -7.65 12.19
CA TRP A 47 6.65 -7.63 12.68
C TRP A 47 5.76 -6.66 11.90
N VAL A 48 4.45 -6.83 12.07
CA VAL A 48 3.40 -6.00 11.47
C VAL A 48 2.34 -5.61 12.50
N ASP A 49 1.81 -4.38 12.40
CA ASP A 49 0.70 -3.92 13.24
C ASP A 49 -0.63 -4.46 12.70
N LEU A 50 -1.36 -5.22 13.51
CA LEU A 50 -2.59 -5.89 13.08
C LEU A 50 -3.73 -4.92 12.74
N ALA A 51 -3.82 -3.78 13.43
CA ALA A 51 -4.85 -2.80 13.13
C ALA A 51 -4.64 -2.18 11.74
N SER A 52 -3.40 -1.89 11.37
CA SER A 52 -3.03 -1.38 10.05
C SER A 52 -3.25 -2.41 8.94
N VAL A 53 -3.13 -3.71 9.23
CA VAL A 53 -3.49 -4.78 8.28
C VAL A 53 -4.98 -4.74 7.97
N GLU A 54 -5.84 -4.65 9.00
CA GLU A 54 -7.29 -4.54 8.81
C GLU A 54 -7.67 -3.27 8.05
N GLN A 55 -6.95 -2.17 8.29
CA GLN A 55 -7.15 -0.93 7.54
C GLN A 55 -6.77 -1.09 6.06
N CYS A 56 -5.65 -1.74 5.75
CA CYS A 56 -5.26 -2.04 4.37
C CYS A 56 -6.30 -2.92 3.67
N ARG A 57 -6.82 -3.95 4.37
CA ARG A 57 -7.91 -4.80 3.84
C ARG A 57 -9.12 -3.97 3.41
N ALA A 58 -9.56 -3.03 4.26
CA ALA A 58 -10.68 -2.15 3.94
C ALA A 58 -10.37 -1.25 2.73
N ILE A 59 -9.17 -0.67 2.67
CA ILE A 59 -8.73 0.16 1.54
C ILE A 59 -8.73 -0.62 0.23
N TYR A 60 -8.18 -1.83 0.22
CA TYR A 60 -8.13 -2.66 -0.99
C TYR A 60 -9.52 -3.08 -1.46
N THR A 61 -10.41 -3.40 -0.52
CA THR A 61 -11.80 -3.75 -0.83
C THR A 61 -12.51 -2.59 -1.54
N ASP A 62 -12.40 -1.38 -0.99
CA ASP A 62 -12.98 -0.18 -1.60
C ASP A 62 -12.34 0.12 -2.96
N LEU A 63 -11.00 0.04 -3.05
CA LEU A 63 -10.27 0.29 -4.28
C LEU A 63 -10.75 -0.64 -5.41
N ILE A 64 -10.84 -1.95 -5.14
CA ILE A 64 -11.30 -2.93 -6.13
C ILE A 64 -12.75 -2.63 -6.55
N ALA A 65 -13.62 -2.30 -5.59
CA ALA A 65 -15.02 -1.98 -5.85
C ALA A 65 -15.24 -0.67 -6.63
N GLU A 66 -14.31 0.29 -6.51
CA GLU A 66 -14.32 1.57 -7.22
C GLU A 66 -13.66 1.46 -8.61
N PHE A 67 -12.50 0.80 -8.70
CA PHE A 67 -11.64 0.78 -9.90
C PHE A 67 -12.07 -0.25 -10.95
N CYS A 68 -12.56 -1.42 -10.55
CA CYS A 68 -12.88 -2.53 -11.46
C CYS A 68 -14.34 -2.56 -11.94
N ARG A 69 -15.08 -1.46 -11.77
CA ARG A 69 -16.42 -1.31 -12.36
C ARG A 69 -16.32 -1.07 -13.86
#